data_AF-A0A3G6T190-F1
#
_entry.id   AF-A0A3G6T190-F1
#
_cell.length_a   1.000
_cell.length_b   1.000
_cell.length_c   1.000
_cell.angle_alpha   90.00
_cell.angle_beta   90.00
_cell.angle_gamma   90.00
#
_symmetry.space_group_name_H-M   'P 1'
#
loop_
_entity.id
_entity.type
_entity.pdbx_description
1 polymer ?
#
loop_
_entity_poly.entity_id
_entity_poly.type
_entity_poly.pdbx_seq_one_letter_code
_entity_poly.pdbx_strand_id
1 'polypeptide(L)'
;MLMTTLNIVDYLLPVEECKAAVDEWELCRGNFTRMKDLIPTNYVFNIADGPLSWMKSYRDYPEFCAAMGIWKDQVILIFYPMNEKGDRIDQREYPYSVLTELDEDLKLQEIQEYTIVKNAILSKGLQKVEQNSDMAFPISNKPTLDQDIAIEAIETWRESGMDWFYKEHEESKGLGIFKRFYVPTADLCLSDEGLRAIKCSFGLKYNKVYGKMLVTLIFISFYEDLQNSQRAQTISNMYDWAKPCPPICRIPGMEGEF
;
A
#
# COMPACT_ATOMS: atom_id res chain seq x y z
N MET A 1 6.60 28.02 36.13
CA MET A 1 6.85 28.09 34.67
C MET A 1 8.03 27.20 34.36
N LEU A 2 7.78 25.93 34.07
CA LEU A 2 8.77 25.01 33.54
C LEU A 2 8.37 24.80 32.08
N MET A 3 9.24 25.27 31.19
CA MET A 3 9.11 25.12 29.75
C MET A 3 9.00 23.62 29.43
N THR A 4 7.82 23.21 28.99
CA THR A 4 7.64 21.98 28.22
C THR A 4 8.43 22.14 26.93
N THR A 5 9.58 21.49 26.86
CA THR A 5 10.22 21.19 25.58
C THR A 5 9.23 20.33 24.80
N LEU A 6 8.55 20.96 23.83
CA LEU A 6 7.74 20.26 22.85
C LEU A 6 8.61 19.18 22.19
N ASN A 7 8.15 17.93 22.24
CA ASN A 7 8.71 16.80 21.50
C ASN A 7 8.72 17.15 20.00
N ILE A 8 9.90 17.51 19.50
CA ILE A 8 10.15 17.72 18.08
C ILE A 8 10.61 16.35 17.54
N VAL A 9 9.73 15.71 16.76
CA VAL A 9 10.02 14.73 15.69
C VAL A 9 10.32 13.28 16.12
N ASP A 10 9.30 12.54 16.57
CA ASP A 10 9.35 11.07 16.76
C ASP A 10 9.02 10.27 15.49
N TYR A 11 8.96 10.93 14.32
CA TYR A 11 8.49 10.31 13.09
C TYR A 11 9.38 10.55 11.87
N LEU A 12 10.41 11.38 11.97
CA LEU A 12 11.44 11.52 10.94
C LEU A 12 12.70 10.81 11.38
N LEU A 13 13.36 10.19 10.42
CA LEU A 13 14.62 9.48 10.59
C LEU A 13 15.70 10.20 9.77
N PRO A 14 16.83 10.60 10.36
CA PRO A 14 17.94 11.20 9.62
C PRO A 14 18.47 10.26 8.53
N VAL A 15 19.02 10.80 7.44
CA VAL A 15 19.48 9.97 6.30
C VAL A 15 20.43 8.84 6.71
N GLU A 16 21.37 9.11 7.61
CA GLU A 16 22.33 8.08 8.07
C GLU A 16 21.63 6.95 8.85
N GLU A 17 20.62 7.29 9.65
CA GLU A 17 19.81 6.29 10.35
C GLU A 17 18.88 5.53 9.39
N CYS A 18 18.37 6.20 8.35
CA CYS A 18 17.63 5.53 7.28
C CYS A 18 18.51 4.49 6.55
N LYS A 19 19.76 4.85 6.21
CA LYS A 19 20.70 3.93 5.60
C LYS A 19 20.99 2.74 6.51
N ALA A 20 21.33 2.99 7.77
CA ALA A 20 21.57 1.94 8.74
C ALA A 20 20.35 1.01 8.91
N ALA A 21 19.14 1.55 8.94
CA ALA A 21 17.92 0.75 9.05
C ALA A 21 17.68 -0.13 7.81
N VAL A 22 17.94 0.39 6.60
CA VAL A 22 17.84 -0.36 5.34
C VAL A 22 18.91 -1.47 5.27
N ASP A 23 20.14 -1.18 5.69
CA ASP A 23 21.23 -2.16 5.75
C ASP A 23 20.89 -3.28 6.74
N GLU A 24 20.30 -2.93 7.88
CA GLU A 24 19.86 -3.91 8.88
C GLU A 24 18.75 -4.82 8.34
N TRP A 25 17.81 -4.27 7.57
CA TRP A 25 16.82 -5.06 6.83
C TRP A 25 17.48 -6.00 5.82
N GLU A 26 18.49 -5.54 5.08
CA GLU A 26 19.21 -6.37 4.11
C GLU A 26 19.88 -7.58 4.78
N LEU A 27 20.52 -7.36 5.94
CA LEU A 27 21.11 -8.43 6.74
C LEU A 27 20.05 -9.39 7.27
N CYS A 28 18.90 -8.87 7.71
CA CYS A 28 17.82 -9.68 8.25
C CYS A 28 17.15 -10.59 7.22
N ARG A 29 17.07 -10.20 5.94
CA ARG A 29 16.50 -11.03 4.86
C ARG A 29 17.16 -12.41 4.75
N GLY A 30 18.46 -12.48 5.05
CA GLY A 30 19.21 -13.73 5.08
C GLY A 30 19.01 -14.58 6.35
N ASN A 31 18.17 -14.16 7.30
CA ASN A 31 17.94 -14.83 8.58
C ASN A 31 16.44 -15.02 8.84
N PHE A 32 15.93 -16.21 8.48
CA PHE A 32 14.51 -16.53 8.64
C PHE A 32 14.03 -16.46 10.09
N THR A 33 14.81 -16.95 11.06
CA THR A 33 14.41 -16.92 12.48
C THR A 33 14.17 -15.49 12.94
N ARG A 34 15.10 -14.58 12.63
CA ARG A 34 14.96 -13.17 12.98
C ARG A 34 13.75 -12.53 12.30
N MET A 35 13.53 -12.82 11.03
CA MET A 35 12.40 -12.29 10.27
C MET A 35 11.05 -12.78 10.81
N LYS A 36 10.99 -14.05 11.25
CA LYS A 36 9.81 -14.63 11.88
C LYS A 36 9.43 -13.90 13.17
N ASP A 37 10.41 -13.48 13.95
CA ASP A 37 10.17 -12.76 15.22
C ASP A 37 9.80 -11.30 14.97
N LEU A 38 10.33 -10.69 13.90
CA LEU A 38 10.12 -9.28 13.56
C LEU A 38 8.84 -8.99 12.78
N ILE A 39 8.28 -9.97 12.06
CA ILE A 39 7.12 -9.75 11.18
C ILE A 39 5.97 -10.68 11.56
N PRO A 40 5.15 -10.29 12.54
CA PRO A 40 3.82 -10.87 12.69
C PRO A 40 2.97 -10.60 11.45
N THR A 41 2.32 -11.64 10.90
CA THR A 41 1.56 -11.51 9.64
C THR A 41 0.22 -10.78 9.80
N ASN A 42 -0.14 -10.38 11.02
CA ASN A 42 -1.34 -9.63 11.36
C ASN A 42 -1.08 -8.16 11.73
N TYR A 43 0.14 -7.67 11.56
CA TYR A 43 0.50 -6.28 11.88
C TYR A 43 0.37 -5.36 10.66
N VAL A 44 0.20 -4.07 10.90
CA VAL A 44 0.05 -3.02 9.89
C VAL A 44 0.97 -1.83 10.19
N PHE A 45 1.31 -1.06 9.16
CA PHE A 45 1.93 0.25 9.33
C PHE A 45 0.85 1.31 9.49
N ASN A 46 0.98 2.15 10.51
CA ASN A 46 0.07 3.26 10.76
C ASN A 46 0.68 4.58 10.28
N ILE A 47 0.09 5.18 9.24
CA ILE A 47 0.53 6.45 8.66
C ILE A 47 -0.52 7.51 9.04
N ALA A 48 -0.32 8.16 10.18
CA ALA A 48 -1.20 9.21 10.70
C ALA A 48 -0.36 10.45 11.06
N ASP A 49 -1.00 11.55 11.44
CA ASP A 49 -0.36 12.74 12.02
C ASP A 49 0.88 13.26 11.27
N GLY A 50 2.07 13.15 11.87
CA GLY A 50 3.35 13.63 11.36
C GLY A 50 3.72 13.04 9.99
N PRO A 51 3.89 11.71 9.87
CA PRO A 51 4.16 11.05 8.60
C PRO A 51 3.17 11.43 7.49
N LEU A 52 1.86 11.44 7.80
CA LEU A 52 0.84 11.78 6.82
C LEU A 52 0.95 13.26 6.39
N SER A 53 1.11 14.17 7.33
CA SER A 53 1.26 15.61 7.04
C SER A 53 2.51 15.87 6.19
N TRP A 54 3.60 15.14 6.47
CA TRP A 54 4.81 15.20 5.66
C TRP A 54 4.54 14.72 4.25
N MET A 55 3.93 13.54 4.08
CA MET A 55 3.60 13.01 2.74
C MET A 55 2.69 13.95 1.96
N LYS A 56 1.69 14.58 2.61
CA LYS A 56 0.83 15.60 1.97
C LYS A 56 1.60 16.79 1.41
N SER A 57 2.75 17.16 1.99
CA SER A 57 3.60 18.23 1.44
C SER A 57 4.32 17.87 0.14
N TYR A 58 4.32 16.58 -0.24
CA TYR A 58 4.88 16.04 -1.47
C TYR A 58 3.80 15.45 -2.40
N ARG A 59 2.51 15.79 -2.19
CA ARG A 59 1.39 15.24 -2.99
C ARG A 59 1.45 15.54 -4.49
N ASP A 60 2.19 16.58 -4.88
CA ASP A 60 2.33 16.98 -6.29
C ASP A 60 3.37 16.14 -7.03
N TYR A 61 4.12 15.28 -6.32
CA TYR A 61 5.05 14.33 -6.90
C TYR A 61 4.34 13.03 -7.28
N PRO A 62 4.75 12.37 -8.38
CA PRO A 62 4.00 11.25 -8.93
C PRO A 62 4.05 10.01 -8.04
N GLU A 63 5.14 9.79 -7.31
CA GLU A 63 5.39 8.55 -6.58
C GLU A 63 6.20 8.78 -5.29
N PHE A 64 6.05 7.84 -4.38
CA PHE A 64 6.95 7.61 -3.25
C PHE A 64 7.66 6.26 -3.41
N CYS A 65 8.90 6.17 -2.94
CA CYS A 65 9.55 4.91 -2.64
C CYS A 65 9.37 4.61 -1.15
N ALA A 66 8.71 3.51 -0.85
CA ALA A 66 8.55 2.99 0.51
C ALA A 66 9.60 1.90 0.74
N ALA A 67 10.67 2.21 1.47
CA ALA A 67 11.74 1.26 1.75
C ALA A 67 11.53 0.56 3.10
N MET A 68 11.87 -0.72 3.14
CA MET A 68 11.89 -1.47 4.39
C MET A 68 13.14 -1.14 5.18
N GLY A 69 13.00 -1.03 6.49
CA GLY A 69 14.12 -0.92 7.42
C GLY A 69 13.85 -1.66 8.73
N ILE A 70 14.90 -1.88 9.51
CA ILE A 70 14.79 -2.28 10.91
C ILE A 70 15.39 -1.17 11.75
N TRP A 71 14.60 -0.60 12.66
CA TRP A 71 15.08 0.40 13.59
C TRP A 71 14.60 0.09 15.00
N LYS A 72 15.52 0.13 15.99
CA LYS A 72 15.26 -0.21 17.40
C LYS A 72 14.52 -1.55 17.55
N ASP A 73 14.98 -2.57 16.82
CA ASP A 73 14.38 -3.93 16.76
C ASP A 73 12.93 -3.98 16.29
N GLN A 74 12.49 -2.97 15.53
CA GLN A 74 11.17 -2.93 14.91
C GLN A 74 11.29 -2.76 13.40
N VAL A 75 10.39 -3.42 12.66
CA VAL A 75 10.29 -3.21 11.22
C VAL A 75 9.63 -1.87 10.96
N ILE A 76 10.26 -1.07 10.10
CA ILE A 76 9.77 0.24 9.71
C ILE A 76 9.62 0.35 8.18
N LEU A 77 8.72 1.22 7.76
CA LEU A 77 8.55 1.65 6.37
C LEU A 77 8.98 3.13 6.27
N ILE A 78 10.02 3.41 5.49
CA ILE A 78 10.59 4.75 5.29
C ILE A 78 10.09 5.30 3.95
N PHE A 79 9.55 6.51 3.93
CA PHE A 79 8.98 7.10 2.72
C PHE A 79 9.89 8.15 2.10
N TYR A 80 10.25 7.93 0.84
CA TYR A 80 11.05 8.82 0.03
C TYR A 80 10.21 9.38 -1.14
N PRO A 81 10.03 10.70 -1.28
CA PRO A 81 9.33 11.27 -2.41
C PRO A 81 10.23 11.19 -3.65
N MET A 82 9.61 10.88 -4.78
CA MET A 82 10.31 10.66 -6.06
C MET A 82 9.92 11.77 -7.04
N ASN A 83 10.89 12.30 -7.78
CA ASN A 83 10.64 13.28 -8.82
C ASN A 83 10.03 12.63 -10.08
N GLU A 84 9.67 13.42 -11.09
CA GLU A 84 9.10 12.93 -12.36
C GLU A 84 10.04 12.00 -13.15
N LYS A 85 11.34 12.00 -12.86
CA LYS A 85 12.32 11.11 -13.48
C LYS A 85 12.46 9.78 -12.75
N GLY A 86 11.78 9.63 -11.61
CA GLY A 86 11.92 8.48 -10.73
C GLY A 86 13.19 8.55 -9.88
N ASP A 87 13.79 9.73 -9.67
CA ASP A 87 14.89 9.89 -8.71
C ASP A 87 14.35 10.34 -7.35
N ARG A 88 15.00 9.91 -6.27
CA ARG A 88 14.69 10.37 -4.91
C ARG A 88 14.94 11.87 -4.79
N ILE A 89 14.02 12.58 -4.12
CA ILE A 89 14.27 13.95 -3.68
C ILE A 89 15.08 13.90 -2.38
N ASP A 90 16.28 14.47 -2.42
CA ASP A 90 17.16 14.51 -1.25
C ASP A 90 16.60 15.40 -0.14
N GLN A 91 16.53 14.83 1.06
CA GLN A 91 16.10 15.47 2.30
C GLN A 91 17.11 15.15 3.39
N ARG A 92 17.12 15.93 4.48
CA ARG A 92 17.96 15.63 5.65
C ARG A 92 17.40 14.48 6.49
N GLU A 93 16.09 14.30 6.44
CA GLU A 93 15.33 13.38 7.27
C GLU A 93 14.11 12.93 6.46
N TYR A 94 13.67 11.69 6.68
CA TYR A 94 12.53 11.10 6.00
C TYR A 94 11.53 10.51 6.99
N PRO A 95 10.21 10.59 6.74
CA PRO A 95 9.26 10.01 7.64
C PRO A 95 9.29 8.49 7.59
N TYR A 96 9.03 7.88 8.74
CA TYR A 96 8.85 6.44 8.83
C TYR A 96 7.56 6.08 9.58
N SER A 97 7.08 4.87 9.34
CA SER A 97 6.01 4.23 10.11
C SER A 97 6.49 2.88 10.64
N VAL A 98 6.07 2.51 11.84
CA VAL A 98 6.44 1.25 12.49
C VAL A 98 5.39 0.19 12.18
N LEU A 99 5.82 -1.05 11.98
CA LEU A 99 4.94 -2.21 11.91
C LEU A 99 4.40 -2.53 13.31
N THR A 100 3.11 -2.33 13.53
CA THR A 100 2.47 -2.51 14.84
C THR A 100 1.20 -3.33 14.76
N GLU A 101 0.76 -3.84 15.90
CA GLU A 101 -0.56 -4.45 16.01
C GLU A 101 -1.65 -3.44 15.62
N LEU A 102 -2.72 -3.98 15.06
CA LEU A 102 -3.90 -3.20 14.75
C LEU A 102 -4.61 -2.80 16.05
N ASP A 103 -4.89 -1.50 16.20
CA ASP A 103 -5.49 -0.89 17.38
C ASP A 103 -7.02 -1.07 17.46
N GLU A 104 -7.67 -1.33 16.33
CA GLU A 104 -9.13 -1.48 16.21
C GLU A 104 -9.53 -2.29 14.98
N ASP A 105 -10.70 -2.94 15.01
CA ASP A 105 -11.23 -3.66 13.84
C ASP A 105 -11.39 -2.75 12.62
N LEU A 106 -10.81 -3.14 11.49
CA LEU A 106 -10.96 -2.42 10.22
C LEU A 106 -12.33 -2.75 9.60
N LYS A 107 -13.18 -1.74 9.43
CA LYS A 107 -14.41 -1.86 8.64
C LYS A 107 -14.13 -1.35 7.23
N LEU A 108 -14.47 -2.16 6.22
CA LEU A 108 -14.24 -1.82 4.83
C LEU A 108 -15.57 -1.70 4.08
N GLN A 109 -15.82 -0.57 3.41
CA GLN A 109 -17.04 -0.28 2.66
C GLN A 109 -16.74 0.35 1.29
N GLU A 110 -17.12 -0.33 0.20
CA GLU A 110 -17.08 0.18 -1.17
C GLU A 110 -18.48 0.62 -1.66
N ILE A 111 -18.60 1.82 -2.23
CA ILE A 111 -19.85 2.35 -2.81
C ILE A 111 -19.64 2.54 -4.32
N GLN A 112 -20.32 1.74 -5.14
CA GLN A 112 -20.32 1.90 -6.60
C GLN A 112 -21.63 2.55 -7.09
N GLU A 113 -21.53 3.66 -7.83
CA GLU A 113 -22.64 4.25 -8.58
C GLU A 113 -22.73 3.63 -9.98
N TYR A 114 -23.69 2.72 -10.21
CA TYR A 114 -23.92 2.15 -11.54
C TYR A 114 -24.74 3.10 -12.42
N THR A 115 -24.22 3.49 -13.58
CA THR A 115 -25.04 4.09 -14.65
C THR A 115 -25.62 2.98 -15.53
N ILE A 116 -26.90 2.63 -15.34
CA ILE A 116 -27.58 1.68 -16.24
C ILE A 116 -27.88 2.39 -17.57
N VAL A 117 -27.05 2.14 -18.60
CA VAL A 117 -27.32 2.60 -19.97
C VAL A 117 -28.38 1.70 -20.61
N LYS A 118 -29.66 2.09 -20.51
CA LYS A 118 -30.75 1.48 -21.30
C LYS A 118 -30.78 2.12 -22.69
N ASN A 119 -30.11 1.50 -23.66
CA ASN A 119 -30.27 1.87 -25.05
C ASN A 119 -31.59 1.30 -25.60
N ALA A 120 -32.53 2.18 -25.96
CA ALA A 120 -33.73 1.82 -26.70
C ALA A 120 -33.62 2.37 -28.13
N ILE A 121 -33.61 1.48 -29.12
CA ILE A 121 -33.66 1.87 -30.53
C ILE A 121 -35.14 1.95 -30.94
N LEU A 122 -35.63 3.16 -31.24
CA LEU A 122 -36.96 3.39 -31.79
C LEU A 122 -36.89 3.40 -33.33
N SER A 123 -37.73 2.61 -33.98
CA SER A 123 -37.84 2.58 -35.45
C SER A 123 -38.47 3.87 -35.99
N LYS A 124 -38.35 4.13 -37.31
CA LYS A 124 -38.93 5.31 -38.00
C LYS A 124 -40.46 5.45 -37.88
N GLY A 125 -41.16 4.47 -37.31
CA GLY A 125 -42.60 4.51 -36.98
C GLY A 125 -42.94 4.60 -35.49
N LEU A 126 -41.96 4.87 -34.61
CA LEU A 126 -42.14 4.99 -33.14
C LEU A 126 -42.76 3.75 -32.45
N GLN A 127 -42.59 2.55 -32.99
CA GLN A 127 -42.97 1.30 -32.32
C GLN A 127 -41.76 0.58 -31.73
N LYS A 128 -41.94 0.03 -30.52
CA LYS A 128 -40.96 -0.81 -29.79
C LYS A 128 -40.86 -2.16 -30.50
N VAL A 129 -39.69 -2.51 -31.01
CA VAL A 129 -39.44 -3.81 -31.66
C VAL A 129 -38.99 -4.80 -30.58
N GLU A 130 -39.83 -5.78 -30.22
CA GLU A 130 -39.45 -6.87 -29.30
C GLU A 130 -38.98 -8.13 -30.06
N GLN A 131 -37.68 -8.38 -29.92
CA GLN A 131 -36.91 -9.63 -29.80
C GLN A 131 -37.16 -10.84 -30.72
N ASN A 132 -36.10 -11.23 -31.43
CA ASN A 132 -35.74 -12.63 -31.65
C ASN A 132 -34.25 -12.73 -32.03
N SER A 133 -33.37 -12.94 -31.05
CA SER A 133 -32.14 -13.75 -31.17
C SER A 133 -31.37 -13.70 -29.85
N ASP A 134 -31.16 -14.91 -29.34
CA ASP A 134 -30.29 -15.32 -28.25
C ASP A 134 -30.54 -14.74 -26.87
N MET A 135 -30.96 -15.66 -25.99
CA MET A 135 -30.91 -15.54 -24.55
C MET A 135 -29.52 -15.04 -24.12
N ALA A 136 -29.37 -13.73 -23.98
CA ALA A 136 -28.37 -13.17 -23.10
C ALA A 136 -28.80 -13.60 -21.69
N PHE A 137 -28.25 -14.72 -21.22
CA PHE A 137 -28.13 -14.98 -19.80
C PHE A 137 -27.76 -13.66 -19.11
N PRO A 138 -28.38 -13.30 -17.98
CA PRO A 138 -27.87 -12.18 -17.21
C PRO A 138 -26.40 -12.52 -16.96
N ILE A 139 -25.50 -11.76 -17.57
CA ILE A 139 -24.05 -11.90 -17.37
C ILE A 139 -23.85 -11.52 -15.91
N SER A 140 -23.99 -12.49 -15.02
CA SER A 140 -23.65 -12.39 -13.61
C SER A 140 -22.13 -12.45 -13.46
N ASN A 141 -21.40 -11.74 -14.33
CA ASN A 141 -20.12 -11.18 -13.94
C ASN A 141 -20.47 -9.93 -13.15
N LYS A 142 -20.82 -10.08 -11.87
CA LYS A 142 -20.47 -8.97 -10.97
C LYS A 142 -18.94 -8.86 -11.11
N PRO A 143 -18.39 -7.74 -11.59
CA PRO A 143 -16.95 -7.55 -11.52
C PRO A 143 -16.54 -7.81 -10.06
N THR A 144 -15.53 -8.66 -9.84
CA THR A 144 -14.92 -8.80 -8.52
C THR A 144 -14.56 -7.40 -8.06
N LEU A 145 -15.09 -7.00 -6.90
CA LEU A 145 -14.86 -5.67 -6.37
C LEU A 145 -13.37 -5.54 -6.04
N ASP A 146 -12.79 -4.36 -6.26
CA ASP A 146 -11.37 -4.15 -5.94
C ASP A 146 -11.14 -4.42 -4.44
N GLN A 147 -12.14 -4.09 -3.59
CA GLN A 147 -12.16 -4.42 -2.17
C GLN A 147 -11.99 -5.92 -1.90
N ASP A 148 -12.73 -6.78 -2.61
CA ASP A 148 -12.69 -8.22 -2.42
C ASP A 148 -11.29 -8.78 -2.76
N ILE A 149 -10.65 -8.24 -3.80
CA ILE A 149 -9.30 -8.64 -4.22
C ILE A 149 -8.26 -8.27 -3.15
N ALA A 150 -8.35 -7.08 -2.57
CA ALA A 150 -7.38 -6.68 -1.55
C ALA A 150 -7.63 -7.41 -0.21
N ILE A 151 -8.89 -7.67 0.16
CA ILE A 151 -9.21 -8.51 1.32
C ILE A 151 -8.60 -9.90 1.13
N GLU A 152 -8.83 -10.54 -0.02
CA GLU A 152 -8.26 -11.85 -0.33
C GLU A 152 -6.72 -11.84 -0.24
N ALA A 153 -6.07 -10.79 -0.75
CA ALA A 153 -4.62 -10.65 -0.67
C ALA A 153 -4.10 -10.48 0.77
N ILE A 154 -4.81 -9.72 1.62
CA ILE A 154 -4.48 -9.56 3.05
C ILE A 154 -4.68 -10.87 3.80
N GLU A 155 -5.79 -11.57 3.56
CA GLU A 155 -6.07 -12.86 4.19
C GLU A 155 -5.03 -13.91 3.78
N THR A 156 -4.68 -13.96 2.50
CA THR A 156 -3.62 -14.84 2.00
C THR A 156 -2.27 -14.52 2.64
N TRP A 157 -1.96 -13.23 2.86
CA TRP A 157 -0.75 -12.84 3.61
C TRP A 157 -0.80 -13.31 5.06
N ARG A 158 -1.93 -13.10 5.75
CA ARG A 158 -2.12 -13.53 7.14
C ARG A 158 -1.87 -15.03 7.28
N GLU A 159 -2.39 -15.82 6.36
CA GLU A 159 -2.35 -17.29 6.40
C GLU A 159 -1.02 -17.88 5.90
N SER A 160 -0.45 -17.32 4.84
CA SER A 160 0.69 -17.93 4.12
C SER A 160 1.94 -17.04 4.07
N GLY A 161 1.93 -15.85 4.68
CA GLY A 161 3.07 -14.91 4.64
C GLY A 161 4.34 -15.47 5.25
N MET A 162 4.22 -16.22 6.36
CA MET A 162 5.37 -16.87 6.99
C MET A 162 5.93 -18.02 6.16
N ASP A 163 5.06 -18.81 5.53
CA ASP A 163 5.46 -19.88 4.59
C ASP A 163 6.13 -19.29 3.34
N TRP A 164 5.66 -18.13 2.88
CA TRP A 164 6.29 -17.40 1.80
C TRP A 164 7.71 -16.96 2.16
N PHE A 165 7.90 -16.39 3.35
CA PHE A 165 9.24 -16.03 3.84
C PHE A 165 10.16 -17.24 3.98
N TYR A 166 9.65 -18.35 4.50
CA TYR A 166 10.41 -19.60 4.62
C TYR A 166 10.85 -20.10 3.24
N LYS A 167 9.93 -20.11 2.27
CA LYS A 167 10.22 -20.52 0.89
C LYS A 167 11.28 -19.62 0.24
N GLU A 168 11.15 -18.29 0.32
CA GLU A 168 12.13 -17.37 -0.26
C GLU A 168 13.49 -17.47 0.43
N HIS A 169 13.53 -17.78 1.73
CA HIS A 169 14.76 -18.08 2.44
C HIS A 169 15.42 -19.36 1.93
N GLU A 170 14.68 -20.47 1.82
CA GLU A 170 15.21 -21.76 1.33
C GLU A 170 15.66 -21.70 -0.13
N GLU A 171 14.87 -21.08 -1.01
CA GLU A 171 15.12 -21.08 -2.47
C GLU A 171 16.15 -20.01 -2.89
N SER A 172 16.16 -18.85 -2.24
CA SER A 172 16.95 -17.68 -2.67
C SER A 172 17.89 -17.15 -1.61
N LYS A 173 17.99 -17.79 -0.43
CA LYS A 173 18.71 -17.27 0.74
C LYS A 173 18.27 -15.86 1.13
N GLY A 174 16.98 -15.56 0.90
CA GLY A 174 16.37 -14.26 1.19
C GLY A 174 16.58 -13.19 0.11
N LEU A 175 17.30 -13.47 -0.97
CA LEU A 175 17.54 -12.49 -2.04
C LEU A 175 16.23 -12.00 -2.68
N GLY A 176 15.23 -12.88 -2.81
CA GLY A 176 13.93 -12.59 -3.38
C GLY A 176 12.95 -11.86 -2.46
N ILE A 177 13.31 -11.65 -1.19
CA ILE A 177 12.50 -10.86 -0.25
C ILE A 177 12.49 -9.40 -0.70
N PHE A 178 11.39 -8.69 -0.56
CA PHE A 178 11.31 -7.29 -0.97
C PHE A 178 12.27 -6.39 -0.16
N LYS A 179 12.79 -5.34 -0.80
CA LYS A 179 13.57 -4.28 -0.14
C LYS A 179 12.82 -2.95 -0.09
N ARG A 180 12.03 -2.70 -1.13
CA ARG A 180 11.36 -1.44 -1.38
C ARG A 180 10.15 -1.65 -2.29
N PHE A 181 9.23 -0.72 -2.20
CA PHE A 181 7.99 -0.67 -2.96
C PHE A 181 7.86 0.71 -3.61
N TYR A 182 7.33 0.75 -4.83
CA TYR A 182 6.91 2.00 -5.45
C TYR A 182 5.46 2.26 -5.10
N VAL A 183 5.14 3.45 -4.62
CA VAL A 183 3.80 3.81 -4.19
C VAL A 183 3.36 5.01 -5.01
N PRO A 184 2.48 4.84 -5.99
CA PRO A 184 1.93 5.97 -6.73
C PRO A 184 1.18 6.91 -5.79
N THR A 185 1.44 8.21 -5.89
CA THR A 185 0.81 9.21 -5.02
C THR A 185 -0.70 9.29 -5.22
N ALA A 186 -1.16 8.99 -6.44
CA ALA A 186 -2.58 8.92 -6.78
C ALA A 186 -3.34 7.90 -5.92
N ASP A 187 -2.65 6.88 -5.42
CA ASP A 187 -3.22 5.75 -4.67
C ASP A 187 -3.40 6.06 -3.19
N LEU A 188 -2.79 7.16 -2.72
CA LEU A 188 -2.76 7.56 -1.31
C LEU A 188 -3.80 8.61 -0.96
N CYS A 189 -4.55 9.12 -1.95
CA CYS A 189 -5.61 10.11 -1.77
C CYS A 189 -5.16 11.35 -0.94
N LEU A 190 -3.88 11.74 -1.04
CA LEU A 190 -3.28 12.76 -0.17
C LEU A 190 -3.90 14.17 -0.31
N SER A 191 -4.56 14.41 -1.44
CA SER A 191 -5.23 15.68 -1.75
C SER A 191 -6.65 15.77 -1.19
N ASP A 192 -7.21 14.67 -0.69
CA ASP A 192 -8.59 14.64 -0.25
C ASP A 192 -8.79 15.36 1.09
N GLU A 193 -9.78 16.23 1.14
CA GLU A 193 -10.19 16.89 2.38
C GLU A 193 -10.78 15.85 3.34
N GLY A 194 -10.29 15.84 4.57
CA GLY A 194 -10.72 14.91 5.62
C GLY A 194 -9.87 13.64 5.76
N LEU A 195 -8.88 13.37 4.90
CA LEU A 195 -7.97 12.23 5.09
C LEU A 195 -7.19 12.37 6.42
N ARG A 196 -7.44 11.46 7.36
CA ARG A 196 -6.90 11.45 8.72
C ARG A 196 -5.76 10.47 8.92
N ALA A 197 -5.87 9.28 8.35
CA ALA A 197 -4.87 8.23 8.51
C ALA A 197 -4.88 7.30 7.29
N ILE A 198 -3.77 6.61 7.08
CA ILE A 198 -3.65 5.51 6.13
C ILE A 198 -3.09 4.31 6.91
N LYS A 199 -3.80 3.18 6.89
CA LYS A 199 -3.26 1.91 7.38
C LYS A 199 -2.68 1.16 6.20
N CYS A 200 -1.46 0.69 6.31
CA CYS A 200 -0.78 -0.05 5.24
C CYS A 200 -0.52 -1.48 5.70
N SER A 201 -1.12 -2.45 4.99
CA SER A 201 -0.95 -3.88 5.26
C SER A 201 -0.10 -4.51 4.17
N PHE A 202 0.58 -5.59 4.51
CA PHE A 202 1.07 -6.52 3.51
C PHE A 202 -0.10 -7.30 2.89
N GLY A 203 0.07 -7.67 1.62
CA GLY A 203 -0.79 -8.60 0.90
C GLY A 203 0.05 -9.55 0.06
N LEU A 204 -0.50 -10.72 -0.25
CA LEU A 204 0.15 -11.72 -1.10
C LEU A 204 -0.65 -11.92 -2.38
N LYS A 205 0.00 -11.75 -3.54
CA LYS A 205 -0.65 -11.81 -4.85
C LYS A 205 0.11 -12.67 -5.83
N TYR A 206 -0.60 -13.51 -6.57
CA TYR A 206 0.01 -14.29 -7.65
C TYR A 206 0.38 -13.39 -8.83
N ASN A 207 1.66 -13.37 -9.19
CA ASN A 207 2.12 -12.69 -10.38
C ASN A 207 2.28 -13.68 -11.54
N LYS A 208 1.46 -13.52 -12.58
CA LYS A 208 1.46 -14.41 -13.76
C LYS A 208 2.75 -14.34 -14.57
N VAL A 209 3.44 -13.21 -14.59
CA VAL A 209 4.68 -13.01 -15.35
C VAL A 209 5.84 -13.75 -14.70
N TYR A 210 5.96 -13.63 -13.37
CA TYR A 210 7.02 -14.30 -12.61
C TYR A 210 6.66 -15.73 -12.19
N GLY A 211 5.40 -16.14 -12.36
CA GLY A 211 4.92 -17.47 -11.99
C GLY A 211 5.00 -17.76 -10.49
N LYS A 212 4.96 -16.72 -9.64
CA LYS A 212 5.08 -16.86 -8.18
C LYS A 212 4.23 -15.85 -7.41
N MET A 213 3.98 -16.16 -6.15
CA MET A 213 3.38 -15.23 -5.20
C MET A 213 4.39 -14.12 -4.89
N LEU A 214 3.93 -12.87 -4.95
CA LEU A 214 4.69 -11.68 -4.59
C LEU A 214 4.00 -10.96 -3.45
N VAL A 215 4.79 -10.40 -2.55
CA VAL A 215 4.31 -9.50 -1.52
C VAL A 215 4.06 -8.12 -2.13
N THR A 216 2.96 -7.50 -1.74
CA THR A 216 2.57 -6.13 -2.08
C THR A 216 2.21 -5.38 -0.80
N LEU A 217 2.23 -4.05 -0.87
CA LEU A 217 1.61 -3.19 0.13
C LEU A 217 0.20 -2.81 -0.33
N ILE A 218 -0.74 -2.76 0.61
CA ILE A 218 -2.12 -2.36 0.41
C ILE A 218 -2.38 -1.18 1.36
N PHE A 219 -2.73 -0.03 0.79
CA PHE A 219 -3.00 1.20 1.54
C PHE A 219 -4.52 1.37 1.72
N ILE A 220 -4.94 1.63 2.95
CA ILE A 220 -6.34 1.78 3.35
C ILE A 220 -6.50 3.15 3.99
N SER A 221 -7.19 4.06 3.30
CA SER A 221 -7.40 5.44 3.72
C SER A 221 -8.57 5.59 4.68
N PHE A 222 -8.39 6.42 5.71
CA PHE A 222 -9.37 6.75 6.75
C PHE A 222 -9.67 8.24 6.77
N TYR A 223 -10.95 8.61 6.76
CA TYR A 223 -11.41 10.01 6.68
C TYR A 223 -12.15 10.45 7.95
N GLU A 224 -12.16 11.75 8.23
CA GLU A 224 -12.99 12.35 9.28
C GLU A 224 -14.47 12.41 8.87
N ASP A 225 -15.36 11.97 9.75
CA ASP A 225 -16.82 12.05 9.56
C ASP A 225 -17.28 13.51 9.56
N LEU A 226 -17.44 14.11 8.37
CA LEU A 226 -17.92 15.50 8.26
C LEU A 226 -19.45 15.66 8.42
N GLN A 227 -20.26 14.60 8.49
CA GLN A 227 -21.70 14.72 8.78
C GLN A 227 -22.34 13.49 9.49
N ASN A 228 -22.77 13.70 10.75
CA ASN A 228 -23.83 13.00 11.50
C ASN A 228 -23.92 11.46 11.46
N SER A 229 -23.58 10.83 12.59
CA SER A 229 -24.14 9.59 13.18
C SER A 229 -24.34 8.37 12.24
N GLN A 230 -23.51 7.33 12.46
CA GLN A 230 -23.61 5.98 11.88
C GLN A 230 -23.38 5.86 10.36
N ARG A 231 -22.45 6.63 9.80
CA ARG A 231 -21.95 6.40 8.43
C ARG A 231 -20.43 6.39 8.44
N ALA A 232 -19.89 5.26 8.87
CA ALA A 232 -18.47 5.00 8.77
C ALA A 232 -18.04 4.97 7.29
N GLN A 233 -16.95 5.68 7.02
CA GLN A 233 -15.86 5.28 6.13
C GLN A 233 -16.21 5.15 4.65
N THR A 234 -16.05 6.26 3.94
CA THR A 234 -15.90 6.29 2.49
C THR A 234 -14.49 5.81 2.14
N ILE A 235 -14.37 4.58 1.62
CA ILE A 235 -13.16 4.10 0.96
C ILE A 235 -13.25 4.54 -0.50
N SER A 236 -12.41 5.50 -0.88
CA SER A 236 -12.23 5.85 -2.28
C SER A 236 -10.81 5.43 -2.68
N ASN A 237 -10.77 4.44 -3.58
CA ASN A 237 -9.66 4.02 -4.42
C ASN A 237 -8.59 3.12 -3.78
N MET A 238 -8.83 1.81 -3.89
CA MET A 238 -7.76 0.85 -4.10
C MET A 238 -7.15 1.08 -5.46
N TYR A 239 -5.89 1.47 -5.48
CA TYR A 239 -5.06 1.30 -6.65
C TYR A 239 -4.03 0.22 -6.36
N ASP A 240 -3.88 -0.63 -7.35
CA ASP A 240 -3.10 -1.83 -7.32
C ASP A 240 -1.63 -1.48 -7.66
N TRP A 241 -0.74 -2.08 -6.89
CA TRP A 241 0.69 -2.31 -7.20
C TRP A 241 1.72 -1.33 -6.67
N ALA A 242 1.99 -1.46 -5.37
CA ALA A 242 3.37 -1.53 -4.93
C ALA A 242 4.09 -2.72 -5.59
N LYS A 243 4.60 -2.52 -6.81
CA LYS A 243 5.45 -3.52 -7.48
C LYS A 243 6.72 -3.69 -6.65
N PRO A 244 7.07 -4.91 -6.18
CA PRO A 244 8.41 -5.13 -5.67
C PRO A 244 9.36 -4.75 -6.79
N CYS A 245 10.35 -3.91 -6.49
CA CYS A 245 11.26 -3.48 -7.54
C CYS A 245 11.95 -4.73 -8.13
N PRO A 246 11.93 -4.95 -9.45
CA PRO A 246 12.66 -6.07 -10.05
C PRO A 246 14.15 -6.01 -9.66
N PRO A 247 14.89 -7.14 -9.68
CA PRO A 247 16.30 -7.19 -9.28
C PRO A 247 17.22 -6.19 -10.02
N ILE A 248 16.76 -5.64 -11.14
CA ILE A 248 17.42 -4.58 -11.93
C ILE A 248 16.71 -3.25 -11.65
N CYS A 249 16.65 -2.88 -10.38
CA CYS A 249 16.12 -1.60 -9.94
C CYS A 249 17.18 -0.51 -10.13
N ARG A 250 17.28 0.06 -11.33
CA ARG A 250 18.11 1.25 -11.55
C ARG A 250 17.27 2.49 -11.29
N ILE A 251 17.11 2.84 -10.01
CA ILE A 251 16.73 4.19 -9.63
C ILE A 251 17.98 5.05 -9.89
N PRO A 252 17.96 5.97 -10.87
CA PRO A 252 19.10 6.85 -11.11
C PRO A 252 19.31 7.74 -9.88
N GLY A 253 20.58 8.00 -9.53
CA GLY A 253 20.96 8.78 -8.34
C GLY A 253 21.37 7.97 -7.11
N MET A 254 21.26 6.63 -7.14
CA MET A 254 21.90 5.72 -6.17
C MET A 254 22.81 4.68 -6.85
N GLU A 255 23.36 5.01 -8.02
CA GLU A 255 24.44 4.23 -8.63
C GLU A 255 25.73 4.45 -7.80
N GLY A 256 25.95 3.63 -6.77
CA GLY A 256 27.20 3.67 -6.00
C GLY A 256 27.13 3.33 -4.51
N GLU A 257 25.96 3.04 -3.94
CA GLU A 257 25.84 2.51 -2.57
C GLU A 257 25.07 1.18 -2.66
N PHE A 258 25.77 0.09 -2.30
CA PHE A 258 25.48 -1.31 -2.61
C PHE A 258 24.28 -1.89 -1.85
#